data_AF-A0A368N6N8-F1
#
_entry.id   AF-A0A368N6N8-F1
#
_cell.length_a   1.000
_cell.length_b   1.000
_cell.length_c   1.000
_cell.angle_alpha   90.00
_cell.angle_beta   90.00
_cell.angle_gamma   90.00
#
_symmetry.space_group_name_H-M   'P 1'
#
loop_
_entity.id
_entity.type
_entity.pdbx_description
1 polymer ?
#
loop_
_entity_poly.entity_id
_entity_poly.type
_entity_poly.pdbx_seq_one_letter_code
_entity_poly.pdbx_strand_id
1 'polypeptide(L)'
;MNFLIRLFGIYMLFYSGLLHSEQPPSHPLDAYQAACPLNNPQPVSLAECYIDVVDEWRDEVERVYDFVLERKVAQKRYQEAKLIKQAQTNFLAYRKLVATQWQNSCNGSAACQVQLPELELVAQRERYFQLEAYVDCINCFPSYK
;
A
#
# COMPACT_ATOMS: atom_id res chain seq x y z
N MET A 1 36.25 3.73 35.50
CA MET A 1 35.60 2.92 34.45
C MET A 1 34.39 2.17 35.03
N ASN A 2 33.27 2.86 35.32
CA ASN A 2 32.02 2.18 35.74
C ASN A 2 30.79 3.10 35.68
N PHE A 3 30.70 3.96 34.67
CA PHE A 3 29.52 4.84 34.48
C PHE A 3 28.82 4.65 33.12
N LEU A 4 29.43 3.93 32.18
CA LEU A 4 28.90 3.76 30.82
C LEU A 4 27.99 2.52 30.65
N ILE A 5 27.96 1.60 31.62
CA ILE A 5 27.19 0.35 31.51
C ILE A 5 25.71 0.56 31.94
N ARG A 6 25.39 1.59 32.72
CA ARG A 6 24.02 1.84 33.21
C ARG A 6 23.10 2.53 32.19
N LEU A 7 23.67 3.17 31.16
CA LEU A 7 22.86 3.82 30.10
C LEU A 7 22.43 2.86 28.99
N PHE A 8 23.16 1.77 28.77
CA PHE A 8 22.79 0.75 27.78
C PHE A 8 21.58 -0.10 28.20
N GLY A 9 21.40 -0.33 29.51
CA GLY A 9 20.27 -1.12 30.03
C GLY A 9 18.92 -0.41 29.93
N ILE A 10 18.90 0.92 29.95
CA ILE A 10 17.66 1.71 29.86
C ILE A 10 17.29 1.96 28.39
N TYR A 11 18.28 2.12 27.49
CA TYR A 11 18.01 2.34 26.07
C TYR A 11 17.43 1.11 25.35
N MET A 12 17.74 -0.11 25.80
CA MET A 12 17.20 -1.35 25.23
C MET A 12 15.73 -1.60 25.58
N LEU A 13 15.21 -1.03 26.66
CA LEU A 13 13.81 -1.24 27.10
C LEU A 13 12.81 -0.32 26.40
N PHE A 14 13.27 0.77 25.77
CA PHE A 14 12.38 1.65 25.00
C PHE A 14 12.14 1.18 23.55
N TYR A 15 12.98 0.28 23.01
CA TYR A 15 12.80 -0.22 21.64
C TYR A 15 11.82 -1.39 21.53
N SER A 16 11.44 -2.03 22.63
CA SER A 16 10.44 -3.12 22.62
C SER A 16 8.99 -2.61 22.64
N GLY A 17 8.77 -1.33 22.92
CA GLY A 17 7.43 -0.75 23.16
C GLY A 17 6.76 -0.09 21.96
N LEU A 18 7.44 0.02 20.81
CA LEU A 18 6.92 0.67 19.59
C LEU A 18 6.63 -0.30 18.44
N LEU A 19 6.69 -1.60 18.69
CA LEU A 19 6.14 -2.63 17.82
C LEU A 19 4.86 -3.18 18.44
N HIS A 20 3.86 -2.29 18.65
CA HIS A 20 2.51 -2.76 18.36
C HIS A 20 2.53 -3.05 16.86
N SER A 21 2.82 -4.30 16.52
CA SER A 21 2.45 -4.89 15.24
C SER A 21 0.93 -4.81 15.19
N GLU A 22 0.38 -3.62 14.96
CA GLU A 22 -0.98 -3.47 14.49
C GLU A 22 -1.03 -4.34 13.24
N GLN A 23 -1.73 -5.46 13.36
CA GLN A 23 -1.98 -6.33 12.24
C GLN A 23 -2.52 -5.42 11.13
N PRO A 24 -1.88 -5.40 9.94
CA PRO A 24 -2.30 -4.49 8.90
C PRO A 24 -3.80 -4.69 8.68
N PRO A 25 -4.58 -3.62 8.52
CA PRO A 25 -6.02 -3.73 8.35
C PRO A 25 -6.31 -4.76 7.26
N SER A 26 -7.29 -5.64 7.51
CA SER A 26 -7.57 -6.78 6.65
C SER A 26 -8.65 -6.44 5.65
N HIS A 27 -8.43 -6.75 4.37
CA HIS A 27 -9.40 -6.59 3.28
C HIS A 27 -9.82 -7.96 2.73
N PRO A 28 -11.04 -8.15 2.19
CA PRO A 28 -11.46 -9.42 1.58
C PRO A 28 -10.51 -9.94 0.49
N LEU A 29 -9.87 -9.04 -0.26
CA LEU A 29 -8.87 -9.41 -1.27
C LEU A 29 -7.59 -10.03 -0.69
N ASP A 30 -7.29 -9.82 0.60
CA ASP A 30 -6.14 -10.47 1.26
C ASP A 30 -6.29 -12.00 1.28
N ALA A 31 -7.52 -12.49 1.45
CA ALA A 31 -7.81 -13.92 1.39
C ALA A 31 -7.67 -14.47 -0.04
N TYR A 32 -8.08 -13.68 -1.04
CA TYR A 32 -7.93 -14.06 -2.45
C TYR A 32 -6.45 -14.12 -2.86
N GLN A 33 -5.66 -13.13 -2.44
CA GLN A 33 -4.20 -13.11 -2.61
C GLN A 33 -3.53 -14.34 -1.97
N ALA A 34 -3.90 -14.68 -0.73
CA ALA A 34 -3.32 -15.82 -0.01
C ALA A 34 -3.63 -17.17 -0.67
N ALA A 35 -4.71 -17.26 -1.46
CA ALA A 35 -5.10 -18.46 -2.17
C ALA A 35 -4.28 -18.70 -3.46
N CYS A 36 -3.65 -17.68 -4.04
CA CYS A 36 -2.90 -17.80 -5.29
C CYS A 36 -1.82 -18.91 -5.28
N PRO A 37 -0.87 -18.95 -4.32
CA PRO A 37 0.16 -19.99 -4.31
C PRO A 37 -0.39 -21.39 -3.99
N LEU A 38 -1.55 -21.49 -3.34
CA LEU A 38 -2.17 -22.77 -3.00
C LEU A 38 -2.85 -23.41 -4.21
N ASN A 39 -3.50 -22.60 -5.04
CA ASN A 39 -4.28 -23.06 -6.19
C ASN A 39 -3.49 -23.07 -7.50
N ASN A 40 -2.39 -22.31 -7.58
CA ASN A 40 -1.63 -22.11 -8.82
C ASN A 40 -0.13 -22.42 -8.61
N PRO A 41 0.28 -23.70 -8.51
CA PRO A 41 1.66 -24.06 -8.20
C PRO A 41 2.64 -23.83 -9.35
N GLN A 42 2.17 -23.62 -10.59
CA GLN A 42 3.03 -23.34 -11.74
C GLN A 42 3.33 -21.84 -11.84
N PRO A 43 4.57 -21.43 -12.18
CA PRO A 43 4.95 -20.01 -12.21
C PRO A 43 4.06 -19.12 -13.08
N VAL A 44 3.63 -19.61 -14.25
CA VAL A 44 2.78 -18.85 -15.17
C VAL A 44 1.38 -18.65 -14.58
N SER A 45 0.73 -19.72 -14.10
CA SER A 45 -0.58 -19.63 -13.46
C SER A 45 -0.54 -18.81 -12.16
N LEU A 46 0.59 -18.83 -11.45
CA LEU A 46 0.78 -18.02 -10.25
C LEU A 46 0.87 -16.53 -10.60
N ALA A 47 1.61 -16.20 -11.66
CA ALA A 47 1.70 -14.83 -12.16
C ALA A 47 0.34 -14.33 -12.64
N GLU A 48 -0.43 -15.14 -13.39
CA GLU A 48 -1.79 -14.83 -13.82
C GLU A 48 -2.71 -14.56 -12.63
N CYS A 49 -2.70 -15.43 -11.61
CA CYS A 49 -3.50 -15.20 -10.40
C CYS A 49 -3.15 -13.88 -9.72
N TYR A 50 -1.86 -13.56 -9.57
CA TYR A 50 -1.48 -12.28 -8.98
C TYR A 50 -1.86 -11.09 -9.85
N ILE A 51 -1.81 -11.20 -11.19
CA ILE A 51 -2.29 -10.15 -12.10
C ILE A 51 -3.78 -9.89 -11.86
N ASP A 52 -4.60 -10.94 -11.76
CA ASP A 52 -6.04 -10.79 -11.48
C ASP A 52 -6.26 -10.08 -10.14
N VAL A 53 -5.54 -10.49 -9.09
CA VAL A 53 -5.65 -9.84 -7.77
C VAL A 53 -5.16 -8.38 -7.81
N VAL A 54 -4.14 -8.06 -8.62
CA VAL A 54 -3.67 -6.68 -8.83
C VAL A 54 -4.77 -5.82 -9.44
N ASP A 55 -5.46 -6.35 -10.43
CA ASP A 55 -6.52 -5.62 -11.13
C ASP A 55 -7.70 -5.36 -10.18
N GLU A 56 -8.10 -6.34 -9.37
CA GLU A 56 -9.11 -6.16 -8.31
C GLU A 56 -8.68 -5.08 -7.28
N TRP A 57 -7.42 -5.08 -6.86
CA TRP A 57 -6.91 -4.03 -5.97
C TRP A 57 -6.87 -2.65 -6.63
N ARG A 58 -6.59 -2.58 -7.94
CA ARG A 58 -6.58 -1.32 -8.69
C ARG A 58 -7.99 -0.73 -8.76
N ASP A 59 -8.99 -1.56 -9.01
CA ASP A 59 -10.40 -1.16 -9.01
C ASP A 59 -10.82 -0.65 -7.63
N GLU A 60 -10.42 -1.32 -6.56
CA GLU A 60 -10.66 -0.86 -5.19
C GLU A 60 -9.99 0.48 -4.89
N VAL A 61 -8.73 0.68 -5.33
CA VAL A 61 -8.01 1.96 -5.21
C VAL A 61 -8.72 3.08 -5.95
N GLU A 62 -9.20 2.84 -7.17
CA GLU A 62 -9.94 3.83 -7.96
C GLU A 62 -11.27 4.18 -7.30
N ARG A 63 -12.02 3.16 -6.87
CA ARG A 63 -13.31 3.31 -6.18
C ARG A 63 -13.18 4.18 -4.91
N VAL A 64 -12.21 3.87 -4.05
CA VAL A 64 -12.02 4.64 -2.80
C VAL A 64 -11.47 6.05 -3.08
N TYR A 65 -10.61 6.19 -4.09
CA TYR A 65 -10.09 7.49 -4.52
C TYR A 65 -11.21 8.44 -4.97
N ASP A 66 -12.10 7.97 -5.85
CA ASP A 66 -13.22 8.76 -6.35
C ASP A 66 -14.15 9.16 -5.21
N PHE A 67 -14.49 8.22 -4.34
CA PHE A 67 -15.29 8.50 -3.15
C PHE A 67 -14.65 9.58 -2.27
N VAL A 68 -13.34 9.49 -2.00
CA VAL A 68 -12.62 10.51 -1.20
C VAL A 68 -12.67 11.87 -1.89
N LEU A 69 -12.44 11.95 -3.19
CA LEU A 69 -12.49 13.21 -3.92
C LEU A 69 -13.87 13.85 -3.90
N GLU A 70 -14.91 13.07 -4.21
CA GLU A 70 -16.30 13.55 -4.18
C GLU A 70 -16.65 14.11 -2.81
N ARG A 71 -16.27 13.41 -1.73
CA ARG A 71 -16.48 13.86 -0.35
C ARG A 71 -15.76 15.17 -0.04
N LYS A 72 -14.47 15.29 -0.40
CA LYS A 72 -13.71 16.53 -0.17
C LYS A 72 -14.30 17.71 -0.94
N VAL A 73 -14.77 17.49 -2.17
CA VAL A 73 -15.44 18.50 -2.98
C VAL A 73 -16.79 18.92 -2.36
N ALA A 74 -17.60 17.95 -1.91
CA ALA A 74 -18.87 18.21 -1.24
C ALA A 74 -18.69 19.03 0.06
N GLN A 75 -17.59 18.80 0.78
CA GLN A 75 -17.19 19.57 1.97
C GLN A 75 -16.52 20.91 1.65
N LYS A 76 -16.40 21.30 0.37
CA LYS A 76 -15.67 22.49 -0.10
C LYS A 76 -14.18 22.52 0.30
N ARG A 77 -13.58 21.36 0.58
CA ARG A 77 -12.14 21.19 0.91
C ARG A 77 -11.30 21.04 -0.37
N TYR A 78 -11.40 22.02 -1.27
CA TYR A 78 -10.81 21.93 -2.62
C TYR A 78 -9.28 21.79 -2.62
N GLN A 79 -8.59 22.43 -1.67
CA GLN A 79 -7.14 22.33 -1.58
C GLN A 79 -6.68 20.91 -1.24
N GLU A 80 -7.39 20.22 -0.34
CA GLU A 80 -7.11 18.82 -0.02
C GLU A 80 -7.45 17.90 -1.19
N ALA A 81 -8.60 18.11 -1.85
CA ALA A 81 -8.94 17.36 -3.06
C ALA A 81 -7.84 17.49 -4.13
N LYS A 82 -7.27 18.70 -4.30
CA LYS A 82 -6.14 18.94 -5.22
C LYS A 82 -4.89 18.16 -4.81
N LEU A 83 -4.53 18.16 -3.51
CA LEU A 83 -3.36 17.42 -3.01
C LEU A 83 -3.53 15.91 -3.16
N ILE A 84 -4.73 15.38 -2.86
CA ILE A 84 -5.05 13.95 -3.02
C ILE A 84 -4.98 13.54 -4.49
N LYS A 85 -5.53 14.37 -5.40
CA LYS A 85 -5.42 14.16 -6.84
C LYS A 85 -3.96 14.14 -7.30
N GLN A 86 -3.14 15.09 -6.83
CA GLN A 86 -1.72 15.12 -7.18
C GLN A 86 -0.97 13.89 -6.64
N ALA A 87 -1.25 13.48 -5.40
CA ALA A 87 -0.67 12.27 -4.81
C ALA A 87 -1.05 11.01 -5.60
N GLN A 88 -2.30 10.90 -6.06
CA GLN A 88 -2.75 9.80 -6.92
C GLN A 88 -2.03 9.80 -8.26
N THR A 89 -1.92 10.95 -8.92
CA THR A 89 -1.16 11.07 -10.17
C THR A 89 0.30 10.64 -9.99
N ASN A 90 0.95 11.08 -8.92
CA ASN A 90 2.34 10.71 -8.63
C ASN A 90 2.49 9.22 -8.35
N PHE A 91 1.55 8.62 -7.61
CA PHE A 91 1.51 7.18 -7.37
C PHE A 91 1.45 6.41 -8.69
N LEU A 92 0.48 6.72 -9.56
CA LEU A 92 0.32 6.06 -10.86
C LEU A 92 1.56 6.23 -11.77
N ALA A 93 2.14 7.43 -11.79
CA ALA A 93 3.37 7.69 -12.54
C ALA A 93 4.56 6.86 -12.02
N TYR A 94 4.70 6.76 -10.70
CA TYR A 94 5.74 5.95 -10.07
C TYR A 94 5.55 4.46 -10.36
N ARG A 95 4.31 3.93 -10.29
CA ARG A 95 4.02 2.53 -10.64
C ARG A 95 4.39 2.21 -12.09
N LYS A 96 4.06 3.09 -13.03
CA LYS A 96 4.46 2.96 -14.44
C LYS A 96 5.98 2.94 -14.62
N LEU A 97 6.71 3.76 -13.86
CA LEU A 97 8.17 3.77 -13.86
C LEU A 97 8.75 2.46 -13.34
N VAL A 98 8.25 1.96 -12.21
CA VAL A 98 8.67 0.67 -11.62
C VAL A 98 8.43 -0.47 -12.61
N ALA A 99 7.25 -0.55 -13.22
CA ALA A 99 6.93 -1.57 -14.22
C ALA A 99 7.89 -1.51 -15.43
N THR A 100 8.20 -0.31 -15.91
CA THR A 100 9.13 -0.11 -17.04
C THR A 100 10.56 -0.52 -16.67
N GLN A 101 11.05 -0.10 -15.49
CA GLN A 101 12.38 -0.48 -15.00
C GLN A 101 12.48 -1.99 -14.79
N TRP A 102 11.42 -2.59 -14.26
CA TRP A 102 11.34 -4.03 -14.08
C TRP A 102 11.44 -4.76 -15.43
N GLN A 103 10.58 -4.42 -16.39
CA GLN A 103 10.60 -5.02 -17.73
C GLN A 103 11.98 -4.94 -18.38
N ASN A 104 12.65 -3.79 -18.28
CA ASN A 104 14.00 -3.59 -18.82
C ASN A 104 15.08 -4.42 -18.10
N SER A 105 14.88 -4.71 -16.81
CA SER A 105 15.80 -5.50 -15.99
C SER A 105 15.52 -7.01 -16.10
N CYS A 106 14.32 -7.35 -16.59
CA CYS A 106 13.80 -8.70 -16.63
C CYS A 106 14.06 -9.34 -17.99
N ASN A 107 15.14 -10.12 -18.12
CA ASN A 107 15.50 -10.85 -19.34
C ASN A 107 14.58 -12.08 -19.62
N GLY A 108 13.29 -12.01 -19.29
CA GLY A 108 12.32 -13.08 -19.57
C GLY A 108 12.36 -14.29 -18.61
N SER A 109 12.93 -14.17 -17.41
CA SER A 109 12.94 -15.28 -16.46
C SER A 109 11.58 -15.47 -15.76
N ALA A 110 11.16 -16.71 -15.55
CA ALA A 110 9.85 -17.02 -14.92
C ALA A 110 9.70 -16.45 -13.50
N ALA A 111 10.79 -16.44 -12.70
CA ALA A 111 10.78 -15.81 -11.37
C ALA A 111 10.43 -14.32 -11.42
N CYS A 112 10.78 -13.69 -12.53
CA CYS A 112 10.67 -12.26 -12.76
C CYS A 112 9.29 -11.90 -13.35
N GLN A 113 8.56 -12.88 -13.90
CA GLN A 113 7.14 -12.76 -14.26
C GLN A 113 6.22 -12.74 -13.02
N VAL A 114 6.62 -13.37 -11.91
CA VAL A 114 5.83 -13.44 -10.67
C VAL A 114 6.09 -12.24 -9.74
N GLN A 115 7.34 -11.76 -9.67
CA GLN A 115 7.74 -10.71 -8.72
C GLN A 115 7.13 -9.33 -8.99
N LEU A 116 6.92 -8.95 -10.25
CA LEU A 116 6.33 -7.63 -10.56
C LEU A 116 4.86 -7.53 -10.10
N PRO A 117 3.99 -8.51 -10.40
CA PRO A 117 2.64 -8.56 -9.83
C PRO A 117 2.64 -8.50 -8.29
N GLU A 118 3.51 -9.24 -7.60
CA GLU A 118 3.60 -9.18 -6.13
C GLU A 118 3.96 -7.77 -5.61
N LEU A 119 4.91 -7.10 -6.26
CA LEU A 119 5.27 -5.71 -5.92
C LEU A 119 4.16 -4.71 -6.23
N GLU A 120 3.35 -4.99 -7.25
CA GLU A 120 2.18 -4.18 -7.58
C GLU A 120 1.05 -4.40 -6.57
N LEU A 121 0.82 -5.64 -6.12
CA LEU A 121 -0.15 -5.97 -5.08
C LEU A 121 0.10 -5.18 -3.80
N VAL A 122 1.33 -5.23 -3.27
CA VAL A 122 1.68 -4.51 -2.05
C VAL A 122 1.42 -3.02 -2.20
N ALA A 123 1.79 -2.44 -3.35
CA ALA A 123 1.62 -1.02 -3.59
C ALA A 123 0.15 -0.60 -3.73
N GLN A 124 -0.67 -1.37 -4.43
CA GLN A 124 -2.10 -1.09 -4.56
C GLN A 124 -2.81 -1.25 -3.20
N ARG A 125 -2.50 -2.32 -2.46
CA ARG A 125 -3.02 -2.56 -1.11
C ARG A 125 -2.67 -1.41 -0.16
N GLU A 126 -1.40 -1.01 -0.09
CA GLU A 126 -0.99 0.14 0.74
C GLU A 126 -1.69 1.43 0.32
N ARG A 127 -1.85 1.64 -0.98
CA ARG A 127 -2.53 2.83 -1.50
C ARG A 127 -4.00 2.84 -1.12
N TYR A 128 -4.69 1.70 -1.17
CA TYR A 128 -6.06 1.56 -0.71
C TYR A 128 -6.19 2.00 0.74
N PHE A 129 -5.38 1.47 1.66
CA PHE A 129 -5.48 1.80 3.08
C PHE A 129 -5.09 3.26 3.39
N GLN A 130 -4.16 3.84 2.63
CA GLN A 130 -3.88 5.27 2.71
C GLN A 130 -5.11 6.11 2.32
N LEU A 131 -5.85 5.68 1.29
CA LEU A 131 -7.06 6.38 0.84
C LEU A 131 -8.24 6.17 1.79
N GLU A 132 -8.43 4.95 2.28
CA GLU A 132 -9.44 4.59 3.29
C GLU A 132 -9.23 5.40 4.58
N ALA A 133 -7.99 5.64 4.99
CA ALA A 133 -7.71 6.52 6.13
C ALA A 133 -8.22 7.95 5.93
N TYR A 134 -8.35 8.47 4.69
CA TYR A 134 -9.02 9.75 4.43
C TYR A 134 -10.54 9.69 4.56
N VAL A 135 -11.13 8.50 4.37
CA VAL A 135 -12.57 8.24 4.60
C VAL A 135 -12.86 8.23 6.10
N ASP A 136 -12.06 7.55 6.91
CA ASP A 136 -12.28 7.48 8.35
C ASP A 136 -11.93 8.79 9.07
N CYS A 137 -11.06 9.60 8.45
CA CYS A 137 -10.61 10.91 8.96
C CYS A 137 -11.54 12.08 8.51
N ILE A 138 -12.86 11.88 8.52
CA ILE A 138 -13.84 12.93 8.17
C ILE A 138 -13.89 14.06 9.21
N ASN A 139 -13.53 13.80 10.47
CA ASN A 139 -13.60 14.77 11.58
C ASN A 139 -12.26 15.05 12.30
N CYS A 140 -11.12 14.47 11.88
CA CYS A 140 -9.91 14.48 12.73
C CYS A 140 -8.97 15.67 12.55
N PHE A 141 -9.34 16.69 11.76
CA PHE A 141 -8.59 17.95 11.77
C PHE A 141 -9.37 19.00 12.56
N PRO A 142 -8.95 19.33 13.81
CA PRO A 142 -9.39 20.58 14.42
C PRO A 142 -9.00 21.70 13.45
N SER A 143 -9.96 22.56 13.14
CA SER A 143 -9.72 23.82 12.46
C SER A 143 -8.52 24.49 13.11
N TYR A 144 -7.42 24.65 12.39
CA TYR A 144 -6.41 25.66 12.74
C TYR A 144 -7.15 26.99 12.69
N LYS A 145 -7.57 27.47 13.87
CA LYS A 145 -8.03 28.83 14.10
C LYS A 145 -6.84 29.69 14.49
#